data_AF-K6Y804-F1
#
_entry.id   AF-K6Y804-F1
#
_cell.length_a   1.000
_cell.length_b   1.000
_cell.length_c   1.000
_cell.angle_alpha   90.00
_cell.angle_beta   90.00
_cell.angle_gamma   90.00
#
_symmetry.space_group_name_H-M   'P 1'
#
loop_
_entity.id
_entity.type
_entity.pdbx_description
1 polymer ?
#
loop_
_entity_poly.entity_id
_entity_poly.type
_entity_poly.pdbx_seq_one_letter_code
_entity_poly.pdbx_strand_id
1 'polypeptide(L)'
;MKGIDFQLDESGVYLNLLIQPSEVDAKVDAKALISEFENSQFANLYLSDENVINAVELLVKARKENSEHVIKEVVAEKKDAVVRFRVEDNDMVAFISISSAYGGHSPSPKELMNLATEKGVTRGISKKILKKVAISAKKSQPGTIVDDLFAKGLPVKNGKDSKLKPLVPNALERILRPQSSSSTRVDMRNLGDVICVKANTEVLRREPPTKGRSGFTVKGDVIAPKPGSWIKFRPGDGIKSSDKDENLYLAAITGMPKFQNEKMWVDDTFICKGVNVGTGNIKYDGAVLVNGDVTEKMEITASGDVTINGFVESATIKAGGDIIITEGAMGKVNEHSTEFSTKLTAEGSIHVQHGQGLNIQCNGNVTIGRQLAYSKIVCGGGVTVGPVDKPNGNLFACDIQCKASITAGTLGAVSGSHLNIDFSQGFNNLLERRDTVEELLQQLRNNNSRHKDKFELIRSKKIHPELKRKLAEAEEMFKSESQLLAWLEEKAVKLKLAKETYQQEIKLIANKRLYAGVVVKLNNRTWRAEREYAKAKIHYEGHQWNYEPLI
;
A
#
# COMPACT_ATOMS: atom_id res chain seq x y z
N MET A 1 -13.17 51.47 -75.30
CA MET A 1 -12.99 52.88 -75.77
C MET A 1 -12.89 52.89 -77.30
N LYS A 2 -13.26 53.98 -78.00
CA LYS A 2 -12.98 54.10 -79.45
C LYS A 2 -11.47 54.25 -79.68
N GLY A 3 -10.91 53.57 -80.68
CA GLY A 3 -9.49 53.63 -81.03
C GLY A 3 -8.50 52.84 -80.15
N ILE A 4 -8.97 52.02 -79.20
CA ILE A 4 -8.10 51.14 -78.38
C ILE A 4 -8.54 49.69 -78.55
N ASP A 5 -7.61 48.84 -79.00
CA ASP A 5 -7.83 47.39 -79.14
C ASP A 5 -6.71 46.61 -78.42
N PHE A 6 -7.04 45.41 -77.93
CA PHE A 6 -6.12 44.53 -77.23
C PHE A 6 -5.92 43.26 -78.06
N GLN A 7 -4.71 43.04 -78.57
CA GLN A 7 -4.39 41.87 -79.38
C GLN A 7 -3.29 41.03 -78.74
N LEU A 8 -3.58 39.74 -78.53
CA LEU A 8 -2.58 38.77 -78.15
C LEU A 8 -1.56 38.60 -79.27
N ASP A 9 -0.28 38.53 -78.90
CA ASP A 9 0.80 38.20 -79.81
C ASP A 9 0.69 36.77 -80.37
N GLU A 10 1.38 36.44 -81.46
CA GLU A 10 1.33 35.12 -82.12
C GLU A 10 1.73 33.96 -81.16
N SER A 11 2.54 34.27 -80.16
CA SER A 11 2.95 33.36 -79.07
C SER A 11 1.87 33.13 -78.01
N GLY A 12 0.84 33.98 -77.94
CA GLY A 12 -0.22 33.94 -76.94
C GLY A 12 0.23 34.26 -75.51
N VAL A 13 1.47 34.75 -75.32
CA VAL A 13 2.09 35.06 -74.02
C VAL A 13 2.01 36.55 -73.68
N TYR A 14 2.12 37.42 -74.69
CA TYR A 14 2.11 38.88 -74.54
C TYR A 14 0.81 39.48 -75.09
N LEU A 15 0.28 40.49 -74.40
CA LEU A 15 -0.85 41.30 -74.86
C LEU A 15 -0.35 42.64 -75.37
N ASN A 16 -0.56 42.89 -76.65
CA ASN A 16 -0.27 44.15 -77.30
C ASN A 16 -1.48 45.08 -77.18
N LEU A 17 -1.25 46.29 -76.72
CA LEU A 17 -2.17 47.42 -76.81
C LEU A 17 -1.98 48.08 -78.18
N LEU A 18 -3.03 48.11 -78.99
CA LEU A 18 -3.09 48.84 -80.24
C LEU A 18 -3.89 50.12 -80.03
N ILE A 19 -3.23 51.26 -80.21
CA ILE A 19 -3.87 52.57 -80.07
C ILE A 19 -3.86 53.24 -81.44
N GLN A 20 -5.04 53.62 -81.91
CA GLN A 20 -5.24 54.49 -83.08
C GLN A 20 -5.44 55.93 -82.62
N PRO A 21 -4.43 56.81 -82.76
CA PRO A 21 -4.48 58.16 -82.18
C PRO A 21 -5.62 59.04 -82.71
N SER A 22 -6.14 58.75 -83.91
CA SER A 22 -7.17 59.51 -84.63
C SER A 22 -8.60 59.30 -84.11
N GLU A 23 -8.89 58.19 -83.42
CA GLU A 23 -10.24 57.83 -82.96
C GLU A 23 -10.44 58.00 -81.44
N VAL A 24 -9.44 58.53 -80.74
CA VAL A 24 -9.44 58.67 -79.27
C VAL A 24 -9.92 60.08 -78.87
N ASP A 25 -11.20 60.18 -78.51
CA ASP A 25 -11.90 61.46 -78.27
C ASP A 25 -11.49 62.21 -76.98
N ALA A 26 -10.79 61.59 -76.02
CA ALA A 26 -10.49 62.21 -74.71
C ALA A 26 -8.99 62.13 -74.30
N LYS A 27 -8.59 62.88 -73.27
CA LYS A 27 -7.29 62.69 -72.60
C LYS A 27 -7.33 61.33 -71.89
N VAL A 28 -6.54 60.38 -72.38
CA VAL A 28 -6.42 59.05 -71.78
C VAL A 28 -5.28 59.10 -70.76
N ASP A 29 -5.63 58.93 -69.48
CA ASP A 29 -4.64 58.78 -68.40
C ASP A 29 -4.35 57.30 -68.14
N ALA A 30 -3.19 56.98 -67.56
CA ALA A 30 -2.80 55.60 -67.22
C ALA A 30 -3.88 54.85 -66.40
N LYS A 31 -4.60 55.56 -65.51
CA LYS A 31 -5.73 55.00 -64.74
C LYS A 31 -6.91 54.55 -65.61
N ALA A 32 -7.19 55.27 -66.70
CA ALA A 32 -8.27 54.92 -67.62
C ALA A 32 -7.93 53.65 -68.40
N LEU A 33 -6.67 53.50 -68.84
CA LEU A 33 -6.18 52.29 -69.50
C LEU A 33 -6.17 51.07 -68.57
N ILE A 34 -5.77 51.25 -67.31
CA ILE A 34 -5.84 50.18 -66.30
C ILE A 34 -7.29 49.74 -66.08
N SER A 35 -8.24 50.70 -65.93
CA SER A 35 -9.66 50.37 -65.76
C SER A 35 -10.30 49.69 -66.98
N GLU A 36 -9.86 50.04 -68.19
CA GLU A 36 -10.34 49.38 -69.42
C GLU A 36 -9.76 47.96 -69.54
N PHE A 37 -8.50 47.78 -69.14
CA PHE A 37 -7.86 46.46 -69.09
C PHE A 37 -8.51 45.54 -68.06
N GLU A 38 -8.86 46.04 -66.87
CA GLU A 38 -9.58 45.30 -65.83
C GLU A 38 -11.00 44.89 -66.25
N ASN A 39 -11.65 45.69 -67.11
CA ASN A 39 -12.97 45.38 -67.67
C ASN A 39 -12.90 44.52 -68.95
N SER A 40 -11.70 44.29 -69.48
CA SER A 40 -11.49 43.50 -70.70
C SER A 40 -11.48 41.98 -70.41
N GLN A 41 -11.57 41.19 -71.48
CA GLN A 41 -11.44 39.72 -71.40
C GLN A 41 -10.03 39.26 -70.95
N PHE A 42 -9.07 40.18 -70.85
CA PHE A 42 -7.66 39.92 -70.52
C PHE A 42 -7.28 40.30 -69.08
N ALA A 43 -8.25 40.63 -68.21
CA ALA A 43 -8.05 40.96 -66.80
C ALA A 43 -7.28 39.91 -65.97
N ASN A 44 -7.10 38.70 -66.52
CA ASN A 44 -6.35 37.62 -65.89
C ASN A 44 -4.84 37.64 -66.18
N LEU A 45 -4.34 38.58 -67.00
CA LEU A 45 -2.93 38.74 -67.34
C LEU A 45 -2.22 39.71 -66.39
N TYR A 46 -0.90 39.58 -66.26
CA TYR A 46 -0.10 40.48 -65.43
C TYR A 46 0.13 41.79 -66.19
N LEU A 47 -0.45 42.89 -65.69
CA LEU A 47 -0.25 44.23 -66.25
C LEU A 47 1.09 44.81 -65.77
N SER A 48 1.89 45.34 -66.69
CA SER A 48 3.09 46.10 -66.34
C SER A 48 2.76 47.58 -66.28
N ASP A 49 2.73 48.16 -65.07
CA ASP A 49 2.44 49.58 -64.87
C ASP A 49 3.42 50.48 -65.66
N GLU A 50 4.67 50.07 -65.78
CA GLU A 50 5.72 50.78 -66.54
C GLU A 50 5.39 50.82 -68.04
N ASN A 51 4.92 49.70 -68.61
CA ASN A 51 4.59 49.64 -70.03
C ASN A 51 3.29 50.38 -70.36
N VAL A 52 2.35 50.44 -69.42
CA VAL A 52 1.12 51.25 -69.57
C VAL A 52 1.47 52.74 -69.55
N ILE A 53 2.38 53.17 -68.67
CA ILE A 53 2.86 54.56 -68.63
C ILE A 53 3.58 54.92 -69.93
N ASN A 54 4.46 54.06 -70.42
CA ASN A 54 5.15 54.26 -71.70
C ASN A 54 4.17 54.34 -72.89
N ALA A 55 3.13 53.51 -72.92
CA ALA A 55 2.10 53.57 -73.96
C ALA A 55 1.32 54.91 -73.96
N VAL A 56 1.06 55.49 -72.77
CA VAL A 56 0.44 56.82 -72.64
C VAL A 56 1.38 57.92 -73.12
N GLU A 57 2.68 57.85 -72.79
CA GLU A 57 3.68 58.82 -73.24
C GLU A 57 3.84 58.82 -74.77
N LEU A 58 3.86 57.63 -75.38
CA LEU A 58 3.90 57.47 -76.84
C LEU A 58 2.64 58.02 -77.51
N LEU A 59 1.46 57.85 -76.89
CA LEU A 59 0.20 58.44 -77.35
C LEU A 59 0.24 59.97 -77.31
N VAL A 60 0.74 60.55 -76.21
CA VAL A 60 0.91 62.01 -76.07
C VAL A 60 1.89 62.56 -77.10
N LYS A 61 2.98 61.83 -77.40
CA LYS A 61 3.97 62.21 -78.41
C LYS A 61 3.41 62.13 -79.83
N ALA A 62 2.76 61.02 -80.19
CA ALA A 62 2.14 60.83 -81.51
C ALA A 62 1.06 61.89 -81.81
N ARG A 63 0.31 62.33 -80.79
CA ARG A 63 -0.68 63.40 -80.90
C ARG A 63 -0.06 64.79 -81.10
N LYS A 64 1.16 65.05 -80.61
CA LYS A 64 1.90 66.29 -80.87
C LYS A 64 2.53 66.34 -82.27
N GLU A 65 2.87 65.18 -82.81
CA GLU A 65 3.53 65.04 -84.12
C GLU A 65 2.52 64.81 -85.28
N ASN A 66 1.21 64.79 -84.99
CA ASN A 66 0.12 64.58 -85.96
C ASN A 66 0.25 63.27 -86.78
N SER A 67 0.79 62.22 -86.13
CA SER A 67 1.02 60.92 -86.75
C SER A 67 -0.22 60.03 -86.67
N GLU A 68 -0.60 59.42 -87.79
CA GLU A 68 -1.71 58.44 -87.88
C GLU A 68 -1.25 56.98 -87.65
N HIS A 69 0.03 56.75 -87.33
CA HIS A 69 0.54 55.40 -87.13
C HIS A 69 -0.02 54.75 -85.86
N VAL A 70 -0.43 53.49 -85.99
CA VAL A 70 -0.92 52.67 -84.87
C VAL A 70 0.22 52.39 -83.91
N ILE A 71 0.04 52.74 -82.64
CA ILE A 71 1.01 52.45 -81.58
C ILE A 71 0.76 51.02 -81.10
N LYS A 72 1.80 50.19 -81.12
CA LYS A 72 1.76 48.81 -80.62
C LYS A 72 2.73 48.68 -79.45
N GLU A 73 2.21 48.46 -78.24
CA GLU A 73 3.01 48.29 -77.02
C GLU A 73 2.59 47.07 -76.22
N VAL A 74 3.55 46.36 -75.62
CA VAL A 74 3.27 45.15 -74.82
C VAL A 74 2.89 45.57 -73.40
N VAL A 75 1.61 45.51 -73.07
CA VAL A 75 1.10 46.02 -71.78
C VAL A 75 0.89 44.95 -70.72
N ALA A 76 0.65 43.69 -71.13
CA ALA A 76 0.45 42.59 -70.19
C ALA A 76 1.12 41.29 -70.65
N GLU A 77 1.49 40.44 -69.70
CA GLU A 77 2.10 39.13 -69.97
C GLU A 77 1.45 38.00 -69.16
N LYS A 78 1.53 36.77 -69.68
CA LYS A 78 1.18 35.57 -68.91
C LYS A 78 2.31 35.22 -67.94
N LYS A 79 2.00 35.09 -66.65
CA LYS A 79 2.94 34.56 -65.64
C LYS A 79 2.43 33.25 -65.08
N ASP A 80 3.34 32.28 -65.00
CA ASP A 80 3.09 31.00 -64.34
C ASP A 80 2.98 31.18 -62.82
N ALA A 81 2.33 30.22 -62.16
CA ALA A 81 2.23 30.22 -60.71
C ALA A 81 3.60 29.96 -60.06
N VAL A 82 3.98 30.81 -59.10
CA VAL A 82 5.24 30.64 -58.35
C VAL A 82 4.98 29.86 -57.08
N VAL A 83 5.68 28.74 -56.90
CA VAL A 83 5.59 27.89 -55.70
C VAL A 83 6.81 28.11 -54.81
N ARG A 84 6.56 28.41 -53.53
CA ARG A 84 7.59 28.52 -52.49
C ARG A 84 7.30 27.54 -51.37
N PHE A 85 8.35 26.88 -50.88
CA PHE A 85 8.29 26.01 -49.70
C PHE A 85 9.09 26.66 -48.57
N ARG A 86 8.51 26.70 -47.37
CA ARG A 86 9.18 27.16 -46.16
C ARG A 86 9.13 26.04 -45.13
N VAL A 87 10.27 25.73 -44.53
CA VAL A 87 10.37 24.72 -43.47
C VAL A 87 10.74 25.46 -42.19
N GLU A 88 9.93 25.27 -41.16
CA GLU A 88 10.02 25.97 -39.88
C GLU A 88 10.04 24.93 -38.73
N ASP A 89 10.23 25.41 -37.49
CA ASP A 89 10.28 24.59 -36.27
C ASP A 89 11.33 23.45 -36.31
N ASN A 90 12.58 23.76 -36.66
CA ASN A 90 13.68 22.78 -36.74
C ASN A 90 13.32 21.56 -37.62
N ASP A 91 12.80 21.81 -38.82
CA ASP A 91 12.37 20.78 -39.77
C ASP A 91 11.17 19.93 -39.31
N MET A 92 10.34 20.45 -38.40
CA MET A 92 9.12 19.75 -37.96
C MET A 92 7.88 20.13 -38.76
N VAL A 93 7.88 21.27 -39.45
CA VAL A 93 6.70 21.85 -40.08
C VAL A 93 7.09 22.39 -41.46
N ALA A 94 6.34 22.04 -42.50
CA ALA A 94 6.58 22.58 -43.86
C ALA A 94 5.33 23.24 -44.42
N PHE A 95 5.48 24.50 -44.80
CA PHE A 95 4.48 25.33 -45.44
C PHE A 95 4.71 25.39 -46.95
N ILE A 96 3.61 25.43 -47.69
CA ILE A 96 3.60 25.70 -49.13
C ILE A 96 2.91 27.04 -49.33
N SER A 97 3.49 27.90 -50.16
CA SER A 97 2.87 29.16 -50.61
C SER A 97 2.87 29.16 -52.13
N ILE A 98 1.68 29.21 -52.73
CA ILE A 98 1.50 29.29 -54.19
C ILE A 98 0.96 30.67 -54.53
N SER A 99 1.67 31.40 -55.37
CA SER A 99 1.13 32.60 -56.02
C SER A 99 0.35 32.16 -57.27
N SER A 100 -0.94 32.47 -57.32
CA SER A 100 -1.81 32.13 -58.45
C SER A 100 -1.28 32.69 -59.78
N ALA A 101 -1.34 31.86 -60.84
CA ALA A 101 -0.87 32.23 -62.16
C ALA A 101 -1.66 33.42 -62.75
N TYR A 102 -0.97 34.29 -63.48
CA TYR A 102 -1.59 35.30 -64.32
C TYR A 102 -1.77 34.73 -65.72
N GLY A 103 -2.81 33.91 -65.92
CA GLY A 103 -3.13 33.28 -67.21
C GLY A 103 -2.14 32.20 -67.69
N GLY A 104 -1.09 31.90 -66.93
CA GLY A 104 -0.09 30.87 -67.19
C GLY A 104 -0.41 29.50 -66.57
N HIS A 105 0.58 28.61 -66.53
CA HIS A 105 0.46 27.26 -66.00
C HIS A 105 0.26 27.24 -64.48
N SER A 106 -0.69 26.42 -64.04
CA SER A 106 -0.95 26.16 -62.61
C SER A 106 -0.48 24.74 -62.26
N PRO A 107 0.37 24.58 -61.23
CA PRO A 107 1.02 23.30 -60.94
C PRO A 107 0.00 22.23 -60.53
N SER A 108 0.17 21.02 -61.06
CA SER A 108 -0.66 19.87 -60.67
C SER A 108 -0.30 19.36 -59.26
N PRO A 109 -1.22 18.68 -58.54
CA PRO A 109 -0.89 18.08 -57.24
C PRO A 109 0.27 17.08 -57.27
N LYS A 110 0.57 16.49 -58.45
CA LYS A 110 1.72 15.60 -58.64
C LYS A 110 3.01 16.41 -58.79
N GLU A 111 3.00 17.49 -59.55
CA GLU A 111 4.14 18.43 -59.66
C GLU A 111 4.50 19.02 -58.29
N LEU A 112 3.52 19.44 -57.50
CA LEU A 112 3.75 19.94 -56.14
C LEU A 112 4.40 18.91 -55.22
N MET A 113 4.05 17.64 -55.37
CA MET A 113 4.64 16.55 -54.59
C MET A 113 6.09 16.27 -55.00
N ASN A 114 6.40 16.32 -56.30
CA ASN A 114 7.77 16.18 -56.80
C ASN A 114 8.65 17.35 -56.35
N LEU A 115 8.17 18.59 -56.53
CA LEU A 115 8.86 19.80 -56.09
C LEU A 115 9.10 19.82 -54.57
N ALA A 116 8.13 19.36 -53.77
CA ALA A 116 8.30 19.22 -52.33
C ALA A 116 9.41 18.21 -51.98
N THR A 117 9.49 17.10 -52.71
CA THR A 117 10.52 16.06 -52.51
C THR A 117 11.90 16.57 -52.92
N GLU A 118 12.01 17.29 -54.04
CA GLU A 118 13.25 17.95 -54.49
C GLU A 118 13.75 18.99 -53.50
N LYS A 119 12.84 19.70 -52.83
CA LYS A 119 13.16 20.66 -51.76
C LYS A 119 13.41 19.99 -50.39
N GLY A 120 13.47 18.65 -50.37
CA GLY A 120 13.87 17.87 -49.20
C GLY A 120 12.73 17.49 -48.26
N VAL A 121 11.46 17.75 -48.57
CA VAL A 121 10.32 17.30 -47.75
C VAL A 121 9.92 15.89 -48.21
N THR A 122 10.28 14.87 -47.44
CA THR A 122 10.12 13.45 -47.83
C THR A 122 9.05 12.72 -47.00
N ARG A 123 8.78 13.18 -45.77
CA ARG A 123 7.86 12.53 -44.83
C ARG A 123 6.83 13.50 -44.26
N GLY A 124 5.67 12.94 -43.86
CA GLY A 124 4.60 13.71 -43.22
C GLY A 124 3.72 14.53 -44.19
N ILE A 125 3.84 14.31 -45.50
CA ILE A 125 3.11 15.05 -46.54
C ILE A 125 1.61 14.67 -46.57
N SER A 126 0.75 15.68 -46.48
CA SER A 126 -0.70 15.53 -46.62
C SER A 126 -1.16 15.73 -48.07
N LYS A 127 -1.44 14.62 -48.76
CA LYS A 127 -2.00 14.62 -50.12
C LYS A 127 -3.33 15.40 -50.24
N LYS A 128 -4.11 15.47 -49.17
CA LYS A 128 -5.39 16.20 -49.14
C LYS A 128 -5.15 17.71 -49.18
N ILE A 129 -4.17 18.20 -48.44
CA ILE A 129 -3.84 19.63 -48.35
C ILE A 129 -3.23 20.10 -49.66
N LEU A 130 -2.30 19.34 -50.25
CA LEU A 130 -1.73 19.68 -51.57
C LEU A 130 -2.79 19.80 -52.67
N LYS A 131 -3.79 18.91 -52.69
CA LYS A 131 -4.93 19.01 -53.62
C LYS A 131 -5.77 20.26 -53.36
N LYS A 132 -6.04 20.57 -52.09
CA LYS A 132 -6.80 21.77 -51.69
C LYS A 132 -6.08 23.04 -52.13
N VAL A 133 -4.79 23.17 -51.84
CA VAL A 133 -3.98 24.33 -52.21
C VAL A 133 -3.90 24.49 -53.74
N ALA A 134 -3.71 23.40 -54.49
CA ALA A 134 -3.71 23.45 -55.95
C ALA A 134 -5.06 23.89 -56.55
N ILE A 135 -6.18 23.41 -56.01
CA ILE A 135 -7.53 23.81 -56.45
C ILE A 135 -7.82 25.26 -56.07
N SER A 136 -7.46 25.67 -54.86
CA SER A 136 -7.61 27.04 -54.38
C SER A 136 -6.78 28.00 -55.23
N ALA A 137 -5.50 27.70 -55.50
CA ALA A 137 -4.65 28.52 -56.34
C ALA A 137 -5.20 28.68 -57.78
N LYS A 138 -5.86 27.65 -58.34
CA LYS A 138 -6.51 27.72 -59.66
C LYS A 138 -7.81 28.53 -59.68
N LYS A 139 -8.52 28.61 -58.56
CA LYS A 139 -9.80 29.32 -58.44
C LYS A 139 -9.66 30.76 -57.94
N SER A 140 -8.55 31.08 -57.29
CA SER A 140 -8.26 32.41 -56.75
C SER A 140 -7.95 33.43 -57.85
N GLN A 141 -8.10 34.71 -57.51
CA GLN A 141 -7.73 35.81 -58.39
C GLN A 141 -6.22 35.77 -58.70
N PRO A 142 -5.80 36.15 -59.92
CA PRO A 142 -4.39 36.25 -60.31
C PRO A 142 -3.57 37.02 -59.26
N GLY A 143 -2.39 36.50 -58.90
CA GLY A 143 -1.51 37.12 -57.90
C GLY A 143 -1.83 36.82 -56.43
N THR A 144 -2.98 36.21 -56.12
CA THR A 144 -3.30 35.82 -54.74
C THR A 144 -2.29 34.80 -54.22
N ILE A 145 -1.81 34.99 -53.00
CA ILE A 145 -0.95 34.02 -52.31
C ILE A 145 -1.84 33.09 -51.49
N VAL A 146 -1.78 31.80 -51.79
CA VAL A 146 -2.45 30.76 -51.01
C VAL A 146 -1.38 29.98 -50.23
N ASP A 147 -1.45 30.03 -48.91
CA ASP A 147 -0.55 29.31 -48.01
C ASP A 147 -1.30 28.27 -47.17
N ASP A 148 -0.68 27.10 -46.97
CA ASP A 148 -1.19 26.08 -46.07
C ASP A 148 -0.05 25.19 -45.54
N LEU A 149 -0.30 24.54 -44.41
CA LEU A 149 0.61 23.61 -43.76
C LEU A 149 0.45 22.22 -44.39
N PHE A 150 1.34 21.86 -45.30
CA PHE A 150 1.18 20.63 -46.07
C PHE A 150 1.93 19.41 -45.50
N ALA A 151 2.96 19.60 -44.67
CA ALA A 151 3.64 18.49 -44.02
C ALA A 151 3.97 18.73 -42.53
N LYS A 152 3.85 17.68 -41.72
CA LYS A 152 4.19 17.69 -40.29
C LYS A 152 5.07 16.49 -39.94
N GLY A 153 6.17 16.75 -39.24
CA GLY A 153 7.00 15.73 -38.60
C GLY A 153 6.29 15.11 -37.41
N LEU A 154 6.78 13.96 -36.96
CA LEU A 154 6.31 13.30 -35.75
C LEU A 154 7.26 13.66 -34.59
N PRO A 155 6.80 14.39 -33.56
CA PRO A 155 7.68 14.73 -32.44
C PRO A 155 8.10 13.48 -31.67
N VAL A 156 9.35 13.48 -31.19
CA VAL A 156 9.88 12.40 -30.35
C VAL A 156 9.17 12.40 -28.99
N LYS A 157 8.89 11.21 -28.45
CA LYS A 157 8.35 11.05 -27.10
C LYS A 157 9.38 10.35 -26.23
N ASN A 158 9.93 11.07 -25.26
CA ASN A 158 10.88 10.49 -24.31
C ASN A 158 10.24 9.38 -23.49
N GLY A 159 11.07 8.44 -23.05
CA GLY A 159 10.71 7.44 -22.07
C GLY A 159 10.37 8.08 -20.73
N LYS A 160 9.40 7.50 -20.04
CA LYS A 160 9.15 7.73 -18.62
C LYS A 160 10.12 6.89 -17.77
N ASP A 161 10.61 7.47 -16.69
CA ASP A 161 11.40 6.79 -15.68
C ASP A 161 10.65 5.62 -15.05
N SER A 162 11.39 4.70 -14.43
CA SER A 162 10.81 3.58 -13.67
C SER A 162 9.89 4.11 -12.57
N LYS A 163 8.84 3.39 -12.21
CA LYS A 163 7.93 3.80 -11.12
C LYS A 163 7.92 2.76 -10.01
N LEU A 164 7.82 3.22 -8.76
CA LEU A 164 7.54 2.34 -7.62
C LEU A 164 6.03 2.18 -7.48
N LYS A 165 5.58 0.93 -7.55
CA LYS A 165 4.17 0.56 -7.43
C LYS A 165 3.97 -0.26 -6.16
N PRO A 166 3.31 0.31 -5.12
CA PRO A 166 2.88 -0.46 -3.97
C PRO A 166 1.89 -1.54 -4.42
N LEU A 167 2.11 -2.77 -3.97
CA LEU A 167 1.22 -3.91 -4.22
C LEU A 167 0.21 -4.12 -3.10
N VAL A 168 0.47 -3.50 -1.94
CA VAL A 168 -0.37 -3.55 -0.75
C VAL A 168 -0.93 -2.15 -0.46
N PRO A 169 -2.16 -2.08 0.09
CA PRO A 169 -2.73 -0.81 0.51
C PRO A 169 -1.87 -0.17 1.62
N ASN A 170 -1.68 1.14 1.52
CA ASN A 170 -0.90 1.89 2.49
C ASN A 170 -1.69 2.01 3.80
N ALA A 171 -1.08 1.65 4.93
CA ALA A 171 -1.75 1.80 6.22
C ALA A 171 -2.11 3.25 6.55
N LEU A 172 -1.38 4.23 5.98
CA LEU A 172 -1.68 5.66 6.11
C LEU A 172 -2.98 6.08 5.40
N GLU A 173 -3.40 5.34 4.39
CA GLU A 173 -4.59 5.62 3.59
C GLU A 173 -5.85 4.95 4.15
N ARG A 174 -5.79 4.41 5.38
CA ARG A 174 -6.89 3.67 5.99
C ARG A 174 -8.20 4.46 5.90
N ILE A 175 -9.10 3.97 5.06
CA ILE A 175 -10.44 4.50 4.92
C ILE A 175 -11.28 3.91 6.07
N LEU A 176 -11.48 4.71 7.11
CA LEU A 176 -12.37 4.44 8.23
C LEU A 176 -13.83 4.40 7.76
N ARG A 177 -14.28 3.25 7.23
CA ARG A 177 -15.67 3.04 6.83
C ARG A 177 -16.28 1.89 7.64
N PRO A 178 -17.46 2.11 8.25
CA PRO A 178 -18.20 1.04 8.92
C PRO A 178 -18.44 -0.12 7.95
N GLN A 179 -18.17 -1.34 8.39
CA GLN A 179 -18.46 -2.53 7.59
C GLN A 179 -19.97 -2.84 7.68
N SER A 180 -20.63 -2.99 6.53
CA SER A 180 -22.01 -3.47 6.48
C SER A 180 -22.04 -4.95 6.86
N SER A 181 -22.65 -5.30 8.00
CA SER A 181 -23.05 -6.70 8.22
C SER A 181 -24.21 -7.05 7.28
N SER A 182 -24.39 -8.32 6.95
CA SER A 182 -25.50 -8.83 6.13
C SER A 182 -26.88 -8.67 6.78
N SER A 183 -26.96 -8.03 7.95
CA SER A 183 -28.19 -7.67 8.65
C SER A 183 -28.30 -6.14 8.73
N THR A 184 -29.52 -5.62 8.78
CA THR A 184 -29.91 -4.20 8.72
C THR A 184 -29.22 -3.27 9.76
N ARG A 185 -28.36 -3.79 10.64
CA ARG A 185 -27.56 -3.05 11.62
C ARG A 185 -26.09 -3.00 11.20
N VAL A 186 -25.62 -1.81 10.87
CA VAL A 186 -24.19 -1.51 10.66
C VAL A 186 -23.54 -1.32 12.02
N ASP A 187 -22.49 -2.09 12.32
CA ASP A 187 -21.72 -1.91 13.55
C ASP A 187 -20.75 -0.73 13.36
N MET A 188 -21.10 0.42 13.93
CA MET A 188 -20.31 1.65 13.86
C MET A 188 -18.96 1.54 14.58
N ARG A 189 -18.70 0.46 15.33
CA ARG A 189 -17.42 0.22 16.03
C ARG A 189 -16.46 -0.64 15.24
N ASN A 190 -16.94 -1.37 14.23
CA ASN A 190 -16.10 -2.21 13.40
C ASN A 190 -15.76 -1.48 12.09
N LEU A 191 -14.60 -0.81 12.11
CA LEU A 191 -14.12 0.03 11.01
C LEU A 191 -13.15 -0.72 10.08
N GLY A 192 -13.14 -2.06 10.14
CA GLY A 192 -12.26 -2.94 9.38
C GLY A 192 -10.97 -3.32 10.12
N ASP A 193 -10.37 -4.43 9.71
CA ASP A 193 -9.12 -4.94 10.28
C ASP A 193 -7.94 -3.99 9.98
N VAL A 194 -6.97 -3.96 10.89
CA VAL A 194 -5.73 -3.22 10.68
C VAL A 194 -4.90 -3.98 9.64
N ILE A 195 -4.48 -3.30 8.56
CA ILE A 195 -3.71 -3.90 7.47
C ILE A 195 -2.40 -4.46 8.04
N CYS A 196 -2.21 -5.77 7.93
CA CYS A 196 -0.99 -6.49 8.29
C CYS A 196 -0.58 -7.40 7.13
N VAL A 197 0.69 -7.35 6.75
CA VAL A 197 1.29 -8.22 5.74
C VAL A 197 2.14 -9.27 6.45
N LYS A 198 2.07 -10.53 5.99
CA LYS A 198 2.94 -11.60 6.50
C LYS A 198 4.34 -11.51 5.90
N ALA A 199 5.33 -12.05 6.60
CA ALA A 199 6.66 -12.25 6.05
C ALA A 199 6.60 -12.97 4.67
N ASN A 200 7.43 -12.52 3.73
CA ASN A 200 7.49 -12.92 2.33
C ASN A 200 6.31 -12.46 1.44
N THR A 201 5.38 -11.65 1.94
CA THR A 201 4.34 -11.02 1.09
C THR A 201 4.96 -9.98 0.16
N GLU A 202 4.52 -9.94 -1.10
CA GLU A 202 4.94 -8.92 -2.08
C GLU A 202 4.37 -7.55 -1.70
N VAL A 203 5.24 -6.57 -1.45
CA VAL A 203 4.82 -5.25 -0.95
C VAL A 203 5.02 -4.13 -1.97
N LEU A 204 6.05 -4.23 -2.80
CA LEU A 204 6.44 -3.18 -3.72
C LEU A 204 7.05 -3.77 -4.99
N ARG A 205 6.69 -3.22 -6.14
CA ARG A 205 7.31 -3.54 -7.43
C ARG A 205 7.90 -2.29 -8.07
N ARG A 206 9.15 -2.40 -8.55
CA ARG A 206 9.79 -1.40 -9.40
C ARG A 206 9.43 -1.69 -10.87
N GLU A 207 8.56 -0.90 -11.46
CA GLU A 207 8.18 -1.03 -12.87
C GLU A 207 9.29 -0.50 -13.78
N PRO A 208 9.64 -1.21 -14.87
CA PRO A 208 10.76 -0.83 -15.73
C PRO A 208 10.52 0.51 -16.46
N PRO A 209 11.59 1.26 -16.76
CA PRO A 209 11.49 2.48 -17.55
C PRO A 209 11.05 2.16 -18.98
N THR A 210 10.43 3.14 -19.63
CA THR A 210 9.99 2.99 -21.03
C THR A 210 11.05 3.53 -21.98
N LYS A 211 11.17 2.91 -23.17
CA LYS A 211 12.17 3.29 -24.19
C LYS A 211 11.81 4.58 -24.98
N GLY A 212 10.61 5.11 -24.78
CA GLY A 212 10.08 6.22 -25.58
C GLY A 212 9.69 5.79 -27.00
N ARG A 213 9.33 6.76 -27.85
CA ARG A 213 8.99 6.56 -29.27
C ARG A 213 9.80 7.53 -30.12
N SER A 214 10.49 6.99 -31.13
CA SER A 214 11.23 7.78 -32.12
C SER A 214 10.32 8.70 -32.90
N GLY A 215 10.76 9.95 -33.08
CA GLY A 215 10.15 10.92 -33.96
C GLY A 215 10.81 10.95 -35.33
N PHE A 216 10.29 11.77 -36.23
CA PHE A 216 10.96 12.09 -37.49
C PHE A 216 10.63 13.51 -37.95
N THR A 217 11.60 14.18 -38.59
CA THR A 217 11.43 15.49 -39.23
C THR A 217 10.68 15.35 -40.56
N VAL A 218 10.21 16.46 -41.13
CA VAL A 218 9.62 16.48 -42.49
C VAL A 218 10.63 16.11 -43.57
N LYS A 219 11.92 16.29 -43.28
CA LYS A 219 13.04 15.88 -44.15
C LYS A 219 13.35 14.40 -44.13
N GLY A 220 12.86 13.69 -43.10
CA GLY A 220 12.99 12.24 -42.96
C GLY A 220 14.03 11.80 -41.92
N ASP A 221 14.71 12.74 -41.28
CA ASP A 221 15.68 12.45 -40.21
C ASP A 221 14.98 11.89 -38.98
N VAL A 222 15.52 10.81 -38.42
CA VAL A 222 14.95 10.14 -37.24
C VAL A 222 15.43 10.84 -35.98
N ILE A 223 14.49 11.26 -35.13
CA ILE A 223 14.79 11.85 -33.82
C ILE A 223 14.75 10.74 -32.77
N ALA A 224 15.91 10.38 -32.23
CA ALA A 224 16.04 9.33 -31.22
C ALA A 224 15.44 9.76 -29.87
N PRO A 225 14.63 8.92 -29.21
CA PRO A 225 14.10 9.22 -27.88
C PRO A 225 15.16 9.02 -26.80
N LYS A 226 15.07 9.82 -25.73
CA LYS A 226 15.81 9.52 -24.50
C LYS A 226 15.06 8.45 -23.72
N PRO A 227 15.67 7.29 -23.40
CA PRO A 227 15.03 6.27 -22.58
C PRO A 227 14.88 6.78 -21.14
N GLY A 228 13.84 6.31 -20.44
CA GLY A 228 13.69 6.59 -19.01
C GLY A 228 14.81 5.94 -18.19
N SER A 229 15.07 6.52 -17.02
CA SER A 229 16.07 6.04 -16.07
C SER A 229 15.46 5.12 -15.00
N TRP A 230 16.30 4.28 -14.39
CA TRP A 230 15.93 3.48 -13.23
C TRP A 230 16.07 4.30 -11.94
N ILE A 231 14.99 4.35 -11.16
CA ILE A 231 14.97 4.91 -9.82
C ILE A 231 15.70 3.94 -8.89
N LYS A 232 16.64 4.50 -8.11
CA LYS A 232 17.32 3.77 -7.04
C LYS A 232 16.36 3.69 -5.85
N PHE A 233 15.78 2.52 -5.63
CA PHE A 233 15.00 2.26 -4.42
C PHE A 233 15.93 1.74 -3.33
N ARG A 234 15.81 2.30 -2.12
CA ARG A 234 16.47 1.78 -0.91
C ARG A 234 15.37 1.16 -0.04
N PRO A 235 15.41 -0.17 0.22
CA PRO A 235 14.45 -0.78 1.12
C PRO A 235 14.58 -0.15 2.51
N GLY A 236 13.44 0.20 3.11
CA GLY A 236 13.39 0.54 4.53
C GLY A 236 13.42 -0.72 5.40
N ASP A 237 13.29 -0.53 6.70
CA ASP A 237 13.30 -1.62 7.67
C ASP A 237 12.13 -2.59 7.42
N GLY A 238 12.36 -3.88 7.68
CA GLY A 238 11.33 -4.90 7.47
C GLY A 238 11.05 -5.25 6.00
N ILE A 239 11.91 -4.85 5.05
CA ILE A 239 11.80 -5.19 3.62
C ILE A 239 13.06 -5.85 3.10
N LYS A 240 12.89 -6.82 2.21
CA LYS A 240 13.96 -7.48 1.47
C LYS A 240 13.65 -7.54 -0.03
N SER A 241 14.68 -7.60 -0.87
CA SER A 241 14.52 -7.94 -2.28
C SER A 241 14.15 -9.41 -2.44
N SER A 242 13.42 -9.75 -3.51
CA SER A 242 13.14 -11.13 -3.87
C SER A 242 14.36 -11.78 -4.52
N ASP A 243 14.65 -13.03 -4.16
CA ASP A 243 15.74 -13.80 -4.78
C ASP A 243 15.47 -14.12 -6.26
N LYS A 244 14.21 -14.03 -6.70
CA LYS A 244 13.77 -14.38 -8.06
C LYS A 244 13.71 -13.17 -9.01
N ASP A 245 13.47 -11.97 -8.49
CA ASP A 245 13.30 -10.74 -9.28
C ASP A 245 13.85 -9.55 -8.49
N GLU A 246 14.90 -8.91 -9.00
CA GLU A 246 15.54 -7.73 -8.41
C GLU A 246 14.58 -6.53 -8.28
N ASN A 247 13.50 -6.51 -9.07
CA ASN A 247 12.52 -5.43 -9.06
C ASN A 247 11.34 -5.69 -8.12
N LEU A 248 11.31 -6.84 -7.45
CA LEU A 248 10.25 -7.23 -6.53
C LEU A 248 10.78 -7.18 -5.09
N TYR A 249 10.03 -6.51 -4.22
CA TYR A 249 10.36 -6.40 -2.80
C TYR A 249 9.29 -7.09 -1.96
N LEU A 250 9.77 -7.85 -0.98
CA LEU A 250 8.97 -8.67 -0.08
C LEU A 250 9.09 -8.12 1.35
N ALA A 251 8.04 -8.30 2.14
CA ALA A 251 8.11 -8.09 3.58
C ALA A 251 9.12 -9.07 4.19
N ALA A 252 10.12 -8.57 4.92
CA ALA A 252 11.06 -9.40 5.67
C ALA A 252 10.45 -9.90 6.98
N ILE A 253 9.56 -9.09 7.57
CA ILE A 253 8.85 -9.38 8.83
C ILE A 253 7.33 -9.29 8.61
N THR A 254 6.56 -9.88 9.52
CA THR A 254 5.11 -9.67 9.57
C THR A 254 4.84 -8.31 10.22
N GLY A 255 3.99 -7.49 9.61
CA GLY A 255 3.65 -6.19 10.19
C GLY A 255 2.88 -5.25 9.27
N MET A 256 2.87 -3.97 9.63
CA MET A 256 2.14 -2.91 8.95
C MET A 256 2.96 -2.29 7.80
N PRO A 257 2.50 -2.39 6.54
CA PRO A 257 3.18 -1.78 5.41
C PRO A 257 2.93 -0.26 5.37
N LYS A 258 4.01 0.52 5.29
CA LYS A 258 3.95 1.98 5.10
C LYS A 258 4.72 2.39 3.86
N PHE A 259 4.11 3.25 3.06
CA PHE A 259 4.72 3.83 1.87
C PHE A 259 4.64 5.36 1.90
N GLN A 260 5.78 6.04 1.96
CA GLN A 260 5.84 7.50 1.94
C GLN A 260 7.18 7.97 1.36
N ASN A 261 7.17 9.04 0.56
CA ASN A 261 8.38 9.65 -0.02
C ASN A 261 9.29 8.62 -0.73
N GLU A 262 8.69 7.73 -1.53
CA GLU A 262 9.39 6.65 -2.25
C GLU A 262 10.13 5.64 -1.35
N LYS A 263 9.89 5.67 -0.03
CA LYS A 263 10.37 4.71 0.94
C LYS A 263 9.23 3.80 1.36
N MET A 264 9.46 2.50 1.27
CA MET A 264 8.59 1.47 1.85
C MET A 264 9.29 0.90 3.09
N TRP A 265 8.55 0.65 4.16
CA TRP A 265 9.02 -0.14 5.30
C TRP A 265 7.84 -0.91 5.94
N VAL A 266 8.15 -1.89 6.78
CA VAL A 266 7.16 -2.68 7.53
C VAL A 266 7.47 -2.57 9.02
N ASP A 267 6.52 -2.10 9.80
CA ASP A 267 6.63 -2.04 11.26
C ASP A 267 5.94 -3.27 11.89
N ASP A 268 6.59 -3.98 12.80
CA ASP A 268 6.00 -5.14 13.51
C ASP A 268 4.89 -4.73 14.50
N THR A 269 4.94 -3.49 14.96
CA THR A 269 4.08 -2.95 16.02
C THR A 269 3.07 -1.96 15.45
N PHE A 270 1.79 -2.18 15.75
CA PHE A 270 0.74 -1.22 15.45
C PHE A 270 0.67 -0.14 16.53
N ILE A 271 0.92 1.11 16.15
CA ILE A 271 0.88 2.25 17.07
C ILE A 271 -0.38 3.10 16.82
N CYS A 272 -1.20 3.31 17.84
CA CYS A 272 -2.35 4.23 17.80
C CYS A 272 -2.34 5.20 18.99
N LYS A 273 -3.05 6.32 18.88
CA LYS A 273 -3.13 7.36 19.93
C LYS A 273 -4.16 7.06 21.03
N GLY A 274 -4.94 5.99 20.89
CA GLY A 274 -6.09 5.70 21.73
C GLY A 274 -7.08 4.82 20.97
N VAL A 275 -7.97 4.18 21.72
CA VAL A 275 -9.00 3.28 21.17
C VAL A 275 -10.37 3.73 21.64
N ASN A 276 -11.14 4.26 20.72
CA ASN A 276 -12.48 4.79 20.95
C ASN A 276 -13.42 4.51 19.77
N VAL A 277 -14.65 5.00 19.85
CA VAL A 277 -15.67 4.81 18.80
C VAL A 277 -15.19 5.32 17.43
N GLY A 278 -14.37 6.38 17.39
CA GLY A 278 -13.82 6.94 16.16
C GLY A 278 -12.68 6.12 15.56
N THR A 279 -11.88 5.43 16.38
CA THR A 279 -10.81 4.54 15.88
C THR A 279 -11.32 3.14 15.54
N GLY A 280 -12.39 2.72 16.23
CA GLY A 280 -12.97 1.39 16.17
C GLY A 280 -12.20 0.37 17.02
N ASN A 281 -12.73 -0.85 17.05
CA ASN A 281 -12.04 -2.01 17.62
C ASN A 281 -10.76 -2.31 16.83
N ILE A 282 -9.77 -2.86 17.52
CA ILE A 282 -8.47 -3.21 16.92
C ILE A 282 -8.34 -4.72 16.88
N LYS A 283 -8.08 -5.24 15.68
CA LYS A 283 -7.64 -6.61 15.46
C LYS A 283 -6.35 -6.56 14.64
N TYR A 284 -5.26 -7.04 15.21
CA TYR A 284 -3.93 -6.96 14.60
C TYR A 284 -3.11 -8.24 14.82
N ASP A 285 -2.45 -8.71 13.77
CA ASP A 285 -1.55 -9.85 13.83
C ASP A 285 -0.11 -9.35 14.06
N GLY A 286 0.20 -9.05 15.32
CA GLY A 286 1.46 -8.48 15.78
C GLY A 286 1.30 -7.81 17.14
N ALA A 287 2.27 -6.99 17.54
CA ALA A 287 2.21 -6.22 18.78
C ALA A 287 1.38 -4.93 18.60
N VAL A 288 0.68 -4.49 19.64
CA VAL A 288 -0.12 -3.26 19.63
C VAL A 288 0.36 -2.31 20.73
N LEU A 289 0.67 -1.08 20.36
CA LEU A 289 1.02 0.01 21.25
C LEU A 289 -0.04 1.12 21.18
N VAL A 290 -0.73 1.36 22.30
CA VAL A 290 -1.71 2.43 22.45
C VAL A 290 -1.10 3.56 23.26
N ASN A 291 -0.79 4.67 22.61
CA ASN A 291 -0.29 5.92 23.22
C ASN A 291 -1.45 6.80 23.69
N GLY A 292 -2.33 6.25 24.52
CA GLY A 292 -3.50 6.92 25.10
C GLY A 292 -4.49 5.92 25.68
N ASP A 293 -5.74 6.35 25.85
CA ASP A 293 -6.75 5.59 26.58
C ASP A 293 -7.54 4.62 25.71
N VAL A 294 -8.09 3.59 26.35
CA VAL A 294 -9.05 2.64 25.77
C VAL A 294 -10.40 2.86 26.43
N THR A 295 -11.34 3.40 25.67
CA THR A 295 -12.66 3.80 26.18
C THR A 295 -13.63 2.61 26.30
N GLU A 296 -14.75 2.83 26.99
CA GLU A 296 -15.77 1.81 27.24
C GLU A 296 -16.21 1.02 26.00
N LYS A 297 -16.36 -0.29 26.19
CA LYS A 297 -16.88 -1.26 25.20
C LYS A 297 -16.04 -1.38 23.93
N MET A 298 -14.78 -0.93 23.96
CA MET A 298 -13.80 -1.21 22.90
C MET A 298 -13.18 -2.60 23.08
N GLU A 299 -12.79 -3.20 21.97
CA GLU A 299 -12.07 -4.48 21.94
C GLU A 299 -10.72 -4.33 21.22
N ILE A 300 -9.67 -4.84 21.84
CA ILE A 300 -8.33 -4.97 21.27
C ILE A 300 -7.98 -6.46 21.26
N THR A 301 -7.67 -7.00 20.08
CA THR A 301 -7.18 -8.36 19.90
C THR A 301 -5.86 -8.33 19.13
N ALA A 302 -4.80 -8.79 19.77
CA ALA A 302 -3.45 -8.87 19.21
C ALA A 302 -2.89 -10.29 19.32
N SER A 303 -2.16 -10.77 18.32
CA SER A 303 -1.42 -12.04 18.43
C SER A 303 -0.11 -11.91 19.20
N GLY A 304 0.47 -10.70 19.27
CA GLY A 304 1.63 -10.38 20.10
C GLY A 304 1.26 -9.67 21.40
N ASP A 305 2.17 -8.83 21.87
CA ASP A 305 2.02 -8.04 23.10
C ASP A 305 1.08 -6.85 22.91
N VAL A 306 0.37 -6.46 23.96
CA VAL A 306 -0.44 -5.24 24.00
C VAL A 306 0.08 -4.32 25.09
N THR A 307 0.62 -3.17 24.68
CA THR A 307 1.06 -2.12 25.60
C THR A 307 0.13 -0.91 25.50
N ILE A 308 -0.42 -0.48 26.62
CA ILE A 308 -1.31 0.68 26.72
C ILE A 308 -0.67 1.66 27.70
N ASN A 309 -0.29 2.82 27.16
CA ASN A 309 0.37 3.89 27.90
C ASN A 309 -0.61 4.83 28.62
N GLY A 310 -1.91 4.52 28.60
CA GLY A 310 -2.97 5.28 29.25
C GLY A 310 -3.88 4.41 30.12
N PHE A 311 -5.13 4.84 30.28
CA PHE A 311 -6.12 4.19 31.13
C PHE A 311 -7.08 3.30 30.32
N VAL A 312 -7.51 2.18 30.92
CA VAL A 312 -8.47 1.25 30.31
C VAL A 312 -9.78 1.29 31.08
N GLU A 313 -10.87 1.64 30.42
CA GLU A 313 -12.20 1.69 31.04
C GLU A 313 -13.17 0.73 30.35
N SER A 314 -13.74 -0.22 31.10
CA SER A 314 -14.79 -1.14 30.63
C SER A 314 -14.55 -1.76 29.24
N ALA A 315 -13.32 -2.21 28.97
CA ALA A 315 -12.88 -2.70 27.66
C ALA A 315 -12.40 -4.15 27.69
N THR A 316 -12.37 -4.80 26.53
CA THR A 316 -11.85 -6.17 26.39
C THR A 316 -10.52 -6.16 25.65
N ILE A 317 -9.47 -6.66 26.30
CA ILE A 317 -8.12 -6.73 25.74
C ILE A 317 -7.67 -8.19 25.71
N LYS A 318 -7.31 -8.67 24.53
CA LYS A 318 -6.80 -10.02 24.28
C LYS A 318 -5.43 -9.92 23.61
N ALA A 319 -4.42 -10.55 24.22
CA ALA A 319 -3.06 -10.61 23.71
C ALA A 319 -2.59 -12.08 23.64
N GLY A 320 -1.93 -12.44 22.54
CA GLY A 320 -1.21 -13.72 22.44
C GLY A 320 0.17 -13.68 23.13
N GLY A 321 0.63 -12.50 23.53
CA GLY A 321 1.80 -12.31 24.39
C GLY A 321 1.42 -11.68 25.74
N ASP A 322 2.16 -10.66 26.16
CA ASP A 322 1.96 -9.94 27.43
C ASP A 322 0.97 -8.76 27.28
N ILE A 323 0.30 -8.39 28.37
CA ILE A 323 -0.47 -7.12 28.47
C ILE A 323 0.20 -6.20 29.47
N ILE A 324 0.53 -4.98 29.06
CA ILE A 324 1.14 -3.96 29.92
C ILE A 324 0.25 -2.71 29.89
N ILE A 325 -0.28 -2.33 31.06
CA ILE A 325 -1.09 -1.11 31.25
C ILE A 325 -0.36 -0.22 32.26
N THR A 326 0.17 0.91 31.80
CA THR A 326 1.09 1.74 32.59
C THR A 326 0.39 2.62 33.63
N GLU A 327 -0.86 3.01 33.42
CA GLU A 327 -1.61 3.85 34.37
C GLU A 327 -2.59 3.04 35.22
N GLY A 328 -3.57 2.41 34.57
CA GLY A 328 -4.53 1.58 35.27
C GLY A 328 -5.69 1.10 34.42
N ALA A 329 -6.48 0.22 35.01
CA ALA A 329 -7.70 -0.31 34.41
C ALA A 329 -8.85 -0.28 35.42
N MET A 330 -10.01 0.15 34.96
CA MET A 330 -11.24 0.18 35.75
C MET A 330 -12.37 -0.51 35.01
N GLY A 331 -13.16 -1.28 35.74
CA GLY A 331 -14.37 -1.92 35.25
C GLY A 331 -15.53 -1.74 36.23
N LYS A 332 -16.73 -1.90 35.69
CA LYS A 332 -17.98 -2.03 36.42
C LYS A 332 -18.21 -3.51 36.68
N VAL A 333 -18.61 -3.81 37.91
CA VAL A 333 -18.99 -5.14 38.36
C VAL A 333 -20.47 -5.11 38.64
N ASN A 334 -21.25 -6.02 38.04
CA ASN A 334 -22.67 -6.13 38.35
C ASN A 334 -22.89 -6.51 39.82
N GLU A 335 -24.08 -6.24 40.37
CA GLU A 335 -24.41 -6.49 41.80
C GLU A 335 -24.14 -7.93 42.26
N HIS A 336 -24.21 -8.90 41.34
CA HIS A 336 -23.91 -10.32 41.62
C HIS A 336 -22.45 -10.74 41.41
N SER A 337 -21.54 -9.82 41.06
CA SER A 337 -20.12 -10.10 40.79
C SER A 337 -19.84 -11.17 39.73
N THR A 338 -20.79 -11.40 38.82
CA THR A 338 -20.71 -12.40 37.74
C THR A 338 -20.16 -11.83 36.44
N GLU A 339 -20.47 -10.56 36.16
CA GLU A 339 -20.07 -9.88 34.92
C GLU A 339 -19.16 -8.69 35.24
N PHE A 340 -17.97 -8.74 34.66
CA PHE A 340 -16.96 -7.69 34.69
C PHE A 340 -16.96 -7.01 33.32
N SER A 341 -17.09 -5.68 33.30
CA SER A 341 -17.03 -4.91 32.06
C SER A 341 -15.62 -4.88 31.45
N THR A 342 -14.58 -5.00 32.28
CA THR A 342 -13.17 -5.02 31.85
C THR A 342 -12.60 -6.42 31.90
N LYS A 343 -12.18 -6.93 30.75
CA LYS A 343 -11.61 -8.27 30.59
C LYS A 343 -10.22 -8.18 30.00
N LEU A 344 -9.22 -8.69 30.71
CA LEU A 344 -7.83 -8.74 30.29
C LEU A 344 -7.44 -10.21 30.12
N THR A 345 -7.11 -10.63 28.91
CA THR A 345 -6.72 -12.02 28.61
C THR A 345 -5.38 -12.05 27.89
N ALA A 346 -4.39 -12.69 28.49
CA ALA A 346 -3.04 -12.80 27.93
C ALA A 346 -2.55 -14.25 27.97
N GLU A 347 -1.95 -14.76 26.90
CA GLU A 347 -1.23 -16.04 26.98
C GLU A 347 0.09 -15.90 27.77
N GLY A 348 0.64 -14.69 27.86
CA GLY A 348 1.80 -14.34 28.67
C GLY A 348 1.44 -13.84 30.08
N SER A 349 2.14 -12.81 30.53
CA SER A 349 1.96 -12.11 31.81
C SER A 349 1.15 -10.83 31.66
N ILE A 350 0.54 -10.37 32.76
CA ILE A 350 -0.24 -9.12 32.78
C ILE A 350 0.35 -8.18 33.82
N HIS A 351 0.67 -6.96 33.39
CA HIS A 351 1.09 -5.87 34.25
C HIS A 351 0.07 -4.73 34.24
N VAL A 352 -0.41 -4.31 35.41
CA VAL A 352 -1.32 -3.16 35.56
C VAL A 352 -0.90 -2.31 36.75
N GLN A 353 -0.73 -1.01 36.56
CA GLN A 353 -0.31 -0.14 37.66
C GLN A 353 -1.38 0.04 38.76
N HIS A 354 -2.65 0.21 38.39
CA HIS A 354 -3.80 0.28 39.29
C HIS A 354 -5.02 -0.45 38.71
N GLY A 355 -5.72 -1.27 39.50
CA GLY A 355 -6.85 -2.06 39.02
C GLY A 355 -8.08 -2.05 39.92
N GLN A 356 -9.25 -1.86 39.33
CA GLN A 356 -10.54 -2.02 40.01
C GLN A 356 -11.57 -2.68 39.09
N GLY A 357 -12.29 -3.70 39.58
CA GLY A 357 -13.38 -4.30 38.80
C GLY A 357 -12.91 -5.08 37.57
N LEU A 358 -11.76 -5.75 37.66
CA LEU A 358 -11.10 -6.42 36.53
C LEU A 358 -11.36 -7.92 36.53
N ASN A 359 -11.54 -8.50 35.35
CA ASN A 359 -11.41 -9.94 35.13
C ASN A 359 -10.12 -10.23 34.37
N ILE A 360 -9.12 -10.72 35.08
CA ILE A 360 -7.76 -10.97 34.59
C ILE A 360 -7.58 -12.47 34.39
N GLN A 361 -7.25 -12.88 33.15
CA GLN A 361 -6.93 -14.25 32.81
C GLN A 361 -5.57 -14.31 32.13
N CYS A 362 -4.63 -15.07 32.68
CA CYS A 362 -3.33 -15.26 32.05
C CYS A 362 -2.68 -16.61 32.35
N ASN A 363 -1.76 -17.08 31.50
CA ASN A 363 -0.96 -18.27 31.81
C ASN A 363 0.32 -17.93 32.58
N GLY A 364 0.82 -16.69 32.45
CA GLY A 364 2.00 -16.20 33.16
C GLY A 364 1.69 -15.60 34.54
N ASN A 365 2.46 -14.57 34.91
CA ASN A 365 2.35 -13.89 36.19
C ASN A 365 1.46 -12.63 36.09
N VAL A 366 0.83 -12.25 37.20
CA VAL A 366 0.13 -10.97 37.32
C VAL A 366 0.91 -10.04 38.23
N THR A 367 1.33 -8.90 37.70
CA THR A 367 2.06 -7.88 38.46
C THR A 367 1.21 -6.61 38.54
N ILE A 368 0.90 -6.19 39.75
CA ILE A 368 0.14 -4.96 40.01
C ILE A 368 1.04 -3.92 40.65
N GLY A 369 1.07 -2.70 40.14
CA GLY A 369 1.99 -1.66 40.62
C GLY A 369 1.67 -1.13 42.02
N ARG A 370 0.40 -0.77 42.29
CA ARG A 370 -0.01 -0.14 43.56
C ARG A 370 -1.13 -0.87 44.27
N GLN A 371 -2.25 -1.09 43.59
CA GLN A 371 -3.46 -1.62 44.23
C GLN A 371 -4.34 -2.38 43.23
N LEU A 372 -4.97 -3.44 43.73
CA LEU A 372 -6.03 -4.18 43.05
C LEU A 372 -7.24 -4.37 43.97
N ALA A 373 -8.43 -4.04 43.48
CA ALA A 373 -9.68 -4.16 44.22
C ALA A 373 -10.83 -4.75 43.38
N TYR A 374 -11.79 -5.43 44.01
CA TYR A 374 -13.03 -5.91 43.39
C TYR A 374 -12.81 -6.69 42.09
N SER A 375 -11.77 -7.52 42.03
CA SER A 375 -11.31 -8.15 40.80
C SER A 375 -11.25 -9.67 40.90
N LYS A 376 -11.45 -10.34 39.77
CA LYS A 376 -11.27 -11.77 39.62
C LYS A 376 -10.00 -12.04 38.83
N ILE A 377 -9.15 -12.92 39.33
CA ILE A 377 -7.87 -13.27 38.72
C ILE A 377 -7.79 -14.78 38.54
N VAL A 378 -7.45 -15.21 37.33
CA VAL A 378 -7.07 -16.59 37.02
C VAL A 378 -5.71 -16.54 36.36
N CYS A 379 -4.67 -16.96 37.06
CA CYS A 379 -3.30 -16.94 36.56
C CYS A 379 -2.63 -18.31 36.64
N GLY A 380 -1.80 -18.63 35.65
CA GLY A 380 -0.98 -19.83 35.63
C GLY A 380 0.30 -19.71 36.46
N GLY A 381 0.71 -18.49 36.82
CA GLY A 381 1.85 -18.20 37.69
C GLY A 381 1.43 -17.66 39.06
N GLY A 382 2.17 -16.66 39.53
CA GLY A 382 1.97 -15.98 40.81
C GLY A 382 1.42 -14.56 40.66
N VAL A 383 0.95 -13.99 41.76
CA VAL A 383 0.43 -12.60 41.81
C VAL A 383 1.33 -11.76 42.70
N THR A 384 1.90 -10.69 42.16
CA THR A 384 2.73 -9.73 42.92
C THR A 384 2.09 -8.36 42.90
N VAL A 385 1.87 -7.78 44.08
CA VAL A 385 1.25 -6.45 44.23
C VAL A 385 2.22 -5.49 44.92
N GLY A 386 2.74 -4.56 44.14
CA GLY A 386 3.73 -3.57 44.52
C GLY A 386 4.94 -3.56 43.57
N PRO A 387 5.90 -2.65 43.80
CA PRO A 387 7.18 -2.65 43.10
C PRO A 387 7.94 -3.97 43.30
N VAL A 388 8.70 -4.40 42.29
CA VAL A 388 9.46 -5.67 42.29
C VAL A 388 10.42 -5.77 43.48
N ASP A 389 11.07 -4.66 43.85
CA ASP A 389 12.04 -4.63 44.95
C ASP A 389 11.40 -4.84 46.32
N LYS A 390 10.20 -4.27 46.52
CA LYS A 390 9.45 -4.31 47.78
C LYS A 390 7.95 -4.31 47.50
N PRO A 391 7.32 -5.49 47.33
CA PRO A 391 5.91 -5.59 47.04
C PRO A 391 5.09 -5.13 48.25
N ASN A 392 4.73 -3.84 48.21
CA ASN A 392 4.13 -3.06 49.29
C ASN A 392 2.73 -2.55 48.93
N GLY A 393 2.14 -3.07 47.86
CA GLY A 393 0.83 -2.67 47.36
C GLY A 393 -0.32 -3.28 48.14
N ASN A 394 -1.54 -2.85 47.82
CA ASN A 394 -2.76 -3.23 48.52
C ASN A 394 -3.62 -4.17 47.65
N LEU A 395 -4.08 -5.27 48.22
CA LEU A 395 -4.92 -6.25 47.54
C LEU A 395 -6.10 -6.60 48.44
N PHE A 396 -7.33 -6.29 48.00
CA PHE A 396 -8.53 -6.55 48.81
C PHE A 396 -9.76 -6.80 47.94
N ALA A 397 -10.77 -7.48 48.50
CA ALA A 397 -12.03 -7.80 47.82
C ALA A 397 -11.83 -8.49 46.45
N CYS A 398 -10.95 -9.50 46.37
CA CYS A 398 -10.67 -10.19 45.11
C CYS A 398 -10.88 -11.71 45.24
N ASP A 399 -11.18 -12.36 44.12
CA ASP A 399 -11.19 -13.81 43.98
C ASP A 399 -10.02 -14.22 43.08
N ILE A 400 -9.03 -14.91 43.65
CA ILE A 400 -7.76 -15.21 42.98
C ILE A 400 -7.58 -16.70 42.87
N GLN A 401 -7.41 -17.18 41.64
CA GLN A 401 -6.97 -18.52 41.32
C GLN A 401 -5.57 -18.43 40.74
N CYS A 402 -4.61 -19.07 41.40
CA CYS A 402 -3.20 -19.02 40.99
C CYS A 402 -2.52 -20.37 41.26
N LYS A 403 -1.37 -20.57 40.63
CA LYS A 403 -0.61 -21.82 40.75
C LYS A 403 0.71 -21.64 41.50
N ALA A 404 1.15 -20.40 41.73
CA ALA A 404 2.36 -20.06 42.46
C ALA A 404 2.07 -19.02 43.55
N SER A 405 3.09 -18.55 44.27
CA SER A 405 2.94 -17.65 45.41
C SER A 405 2.23 -16.32 45.11
N ILE A 406 1.53 -15.80 46.11
CA ILE A 406 0.98 -14.44 46.11
C ILE A 406 1.77 -13.58 47.10
N THR A 407 2.21 -12.41 46.65
CA THR A 407 2.95 -11.45 47.48
C THR A 407 2.32 -10.07 47.38
N ALA A 408 1.99 -9.46 48.52
CA ALA A 408 1.51 -8.09 48.60
C ALA A 408 1.97 -7.42 49.90
N GLY A 409 1.86 -6.09 49.96
CA GLY A 409 2.11 -5.36 51.21
C GLY A 409 0.97 -5.57 52.19
N THR A 410 -0.22 -5.16 51.76
CA THR A 410 -1.45 -5.23 52.54
C THR A 410 -2.42 -6.19 51.87
N LEU A 411 -2.80 -7.23 52.60
CA LEU A 411 -3.79 -8.21 52.15
C LEU A 411 -5.08 -8.05 52.95
N GLY A 412 -6.20 -7.84 52.25
CA GLY A 412 -7.50 -7.53 52.85
C GLY A 412 -7.68 -6.04 53.15
N ALA A 413 -8.83 -5.71 53.76
CA ALA A 413 -9.21 -4.35 54.11
C ALA A 413 -9.78 -4.29 55.54
N VAL A 414 -9.71 -3.11 56.15
CA VAL A 414 -10.28 -2.85 57.50
C VAL A 414 -11.80 -3.10 57.53
N SER A 415 -12.46 -2.95 56.38
CA SER A 415 -13.89 -3.26 56.19
C SER A 415 -14.22 -4.76 56.31
N GLY A 416 -13.23 -5.64 56.45
CA GLY A 416 -13.45 -7.10 56.50
C GLY A 416 -13.84 -7.71 55.15
N SER A 417 -13.56 -7.02 54.04
CA SER A 417 -13.89 -7.50 52.70
C SER A 417 -13.22 -8.84 52.40
N HIS A 418 -14.01 -9.80 51.90
CA HIS A 418 -13.55 -11.15 51.60
C HIS A 418 -12.52 -11.16 50.48
N LEU A 419 -11.32 -11.67 50.77
CA LEU A 419 -10.28 -11.95 49.78
C LEU A 419 -10.12 -13.46 49.73
N ASN A 420 -10.59 -14.08 48.65
CA ASN A 420 -10.50 -15.53 48.48
C ASN A 420 -9.35 -15.88 47.56
N ILE A 421 -8.50 -16.77 48.02
CA ILE A 421 -7.34 -17.26 47.29
C ILE A 421 -7.49 -18.78 47.18
N ASP A 422 -7.51 -19.30 45.96
CA ASP A 422 -7.70 -20.71 45.69
C ASP A 422 -6.57 -21.27 44.82
N PHE A 423 -5.80 -22.19 45.39
CA PHE A 423 -4.72 -22.92 44.72
C PHE A 423 -5.15 -24.30 44.18
N SER A 424 -6.43 -24.66 44.35
CA SER A 424 -6.93 -26.01 44.12
C SER A 424 -6.91 -26.44 42.66
N GLN A 425 -7.22 -25.54 41.72
CA GLN A 425 -7.33 -25.91 40.30
C GLN A 425 -6.00 -26.44 39.74
N GLY A 426 -4.90 -25.72 39.98
CA GLY A 426 -3.57 -26.16 39.54
C GLY A 426 -3.15 -27.48 40.18
N PHE A 427 -3.45 -27.64 41.47
CA PHE A 427 -3.16 -28.85 42.22
C PHE A 427 -3.97 -30.06 41.73
N ASN A 428 -5.27 -29.88 41.47
CA ASN A 428 -6.16 -30.93 41.01
C ASN A 428 -5.76 -31.42 39.61
N ASN A 429 -5.46 -30.50 38.69
CA ASN A 429 -4.97 -30.87 37.35
C ASN A 429 -3.63 -31.64 37.43
N LEU A 430 -2.76 -31.28 38.38
CA LEU A 430 -1.50 -32.00 38.61
C LEU A 430 -1.75 -33.40 39.20
N LEU A 431 -2.69 -33.52 40.13
CA LEU A 431 -3.10 -34.81 40.72
C LEU A 431 -3.71 -35.74 39.66
N GLU A 432 -4.69 -35.28 38.88
CA GLU A 432 -5.31 -36.06 37.81
C GLU A 432 -4.26 -36.58 36.81
N ARG A 433 -3.34 -35.70 36.39
CA ARG A 433 -2.26 -36.06 35.47
C ARG A 433 -1.30 -37.09 36.09
N ARG A 434 -1.03 -37.01 37.40
CA ARG A 434 -0.23 -38.01 38.11
C ARG A 434 -0.95 -39.34 38.15
N ASP A 435 -2.22 -39.35 38.54
CA ASP A 435 -3.02 -40.56 38.71
C ASP A 435 -3.15 -41.32 37.38
N THR A 436 -3.38 -40.60 36.28
CA THR A 436 -3.40 -41.20 34.92
C THR A 436 -2.05 -41.82 34.55
N VAL A 437 -0.93 -41.17 34.89
CA VAL A 437 0.41 -41.70 34.61
C VAL A 437 0.73 -42.91 35.50
N GLU A 438 0.35 -42.89 36.77
CA GLU A 438 0.51 -44.03 37.69
C GLU A 438 -0.29 -45.25 37.20
N GLU A 439 -1.53 -45.07 36.74
CA GLU A 439 -2.36 -46.14 36.16
C GLU A 439 -1.73 -46.76 34.90
N LEU A 440 -1.31 -45.91 33.94
CA LEU A 440 -0.65 -46.37 32.71
C LEU A 440 0.66 -47.11 33.00
N LEU A 441 1.44 -46.60 33.96
CA LEU A 441 2.70 -47.21 34.38
C LEU A 441 2.46 -48.57 35.05
N GLN A 442 1.41 -48.72 35.84
CA GLN A 442 1.06 -50.01 36.45
C GLN A 442 0.61 -51.04 35.41
N GLN A 443 -0.19 -50.62 34.42
CA GLN A 443 -0.57 -51.49 33.30
C GLN A 443 0.65 -51.93 32.49
N LEU A 444 1.54 -51.01 32.15
CA LEU A 444 2.73 -51.30 31.35
C LEU A 444 3.73 -52.18 32.12
N ARG A 445 3.92 -51.95 33.42
CA ARG A 445 4.74 -52.83 34.28
C ARG A 445 4.22 -54.27 34.28
N ASN A 446 2.90 -54.45 34.42
CA ASN A 446 2.28 -55.77 34.39
C ASN A 446 2.45 -56.46 33.03
N ASN A 447 2.27 -55.73 31.92
CA ASN A 447 2.45 -56.26 30.57
C ASN A 447 3.91 -56.61 30.29
N ASN A 448 4.83 -55.71 30.61
CA ASN A 448 6.26 -55.93 30.41
C ASN A 448 6.77 -57.13 31.22
N SER A 449 6.34 -57.29 32.49
CA SER A 449 6.66 -58.49 33.28
C SER A 449 6.14 -59.76 32.62
N ARG A 450 4.88 -59.79 32.18
CA ARG A 450 4.29 -60.95 31.50
C ARG A 450 5.01 -61.28 30.19
N HIS A 451 5.41 -60.26 29.43
CA HIS A 451 6.18 -60.45 28.20
C HIS A 451 7.58 -60.98 28.51
N LYS A 452 8.27 -60.42 29.52
CA LYS A 452 9.57 -60.90 29.96
C LYS A 452 9.55 -62.38 30.33
N ASP A 453 8.58 -62.81 31.14
CA ASP A 453 8.42 -64.21 31.55
C ASP A 453 8.17 -65.12 30.33
N LYS A 454 7.35 -64.67 29.37
CA LYS A 454 7.11 -65.40 28.11
C LYS A 454 8.36 -65.48 27.24
N PHE A 455 9.15 -64.41 27.13
CA PHE A 455 10.40 -64.41 26.38
C PHE A 455 11.44 -65.35 27.01
N GLU A 456 11.55 -65.36 28.35
CA GLU A 456 12.42 -66.30 29.07
C GLU A 456 12.00 -67.76 28.81
N LEU A 457 10.69 -68.05 28.83
CA LEU A 457 10.16 -69.37 28.50
C LEU A 457 10.45 -69.78 27.05
N ILE A 458 10.29 -68.86 26.08
CA ILE A 458 10.56 -69.13 24.66
C ILE A 458 12.06 -69.37 24.44
N ARG A 459 12.94 -68.59 25.09
CA ARG A 459 14.40 -68.78 25.01
C ARG A 459 14.87 -70.14 25.54
N SER A 460 14.14 -70.71 26.51
CA SER A 460 14.46 -72.04 27.06
C SER A 460 14.14 -73.22 26.12
N LYS A 461 13.39 -73.01 25.03
CA LYS A 461 12.97 -74.06 24.09
C LYS A 461 13.75 -74.00 22.78
N LYS A 462 13.97 -75.15 22.11
CA LYS A 462 14.58 -75.21 20.77
C LYS A 462 13.61 -74.64 19.73
N ILE A 463 14.03 -73.61 19.00
CA ILE A 463 13.19 -72.81 18.09
C ILE A 463 13.43 -73.22 16.63
N HIS A 464 12.36 -73.44 15.87
CA HIS A 464 12.40 -73.74 14.44
C HIS A 464 12.89 -72.52 13.61
N PRO A 465 13.71 -72.69 12.56
CA PRO A 465 14.36 -71.59 11.83
C PRO A 465 13.42 -70.53 11.24
N GLU A 466 12.20 -70.87 10.83
CA GLU A 466 11.20 -69.89 10.33
C GLU A 466 10.66 -68.94 11.42
N LEU A 467 10.67 -69.36 12.70
CA LEU A 467 10.17 -68.56 13.81
C LEU A 467 11.20 -67.57 14.36
N LYS A 468 12.48 -67.67 13.94
CA LYS A 468 13.54 -66.75 14.35
C LYS A 468 13.26 -65.30 13.93
N ARG A 469 12.66 -65.10 12.74
CA ARG A 469 12.33 -63.76 12.25
C ARG A 469 11.24 -63.09 13.10
N LYS A 470 10.16 -63.82 13.39
CA LYS A 470 9.08 -63.34 14.27
C LYS A 470 9.54 -63.12 15.70
N LEU A 471 10.49 -63.92 16.19
CA LEU A 471 11.10 -63.73 17.50
C LEU A 471 11.90 -62.42 17.57
N ALA A 472 12.70 -62.12 16.54
CA ALA A 472 13.45 -60.87 16.47
C ALA A 472 12.53 -59.65 16.44
N GLU A 473 11.46 -59.69 15.64
CA GLU A 473 10.42 -58.64 15.60
C GLU A 473 9.75 -58.46 16.99
N ALA A 474 9.46 -59.55 17.70
CA ALA A 474 8.86 -59.50 19.03
C ALA A 474 9.84 -59.00 20.10
N GLU A 475 11.12 -59.38 20.04
CA GLU A 475 12.18 -58.88 20.93
C GLU A 475 12.40 -57.37 20.74
N GLU A 476 12.30 -56.88 19.50
CA GLU A 476 12.37 -55.45 19.18
C GLU A 476 11.17 -54.69 19.76
N MET A 477 9.96 -55.23 19.62
CA MET A 477 8.77 -54.67 20.28
C MET A 477 8.91 -54.66 21.81
N PHE A 478 9.39 -55.74 22.42
CA PHE A 478 9.63 -55.78 23.86
C PHE A 478 10.68 -54.76 24.33
N LYS A 479 11.73 -54.55 23.52
CA LYS A 479 12.73 -53.51 23.77
C LYS A 479 12.10 -52.11 23.74
N SER A 480 11.23 -51.82 22.76
CA SER A 480 10.50 -50.55 22.70
C SER A 480 9.54 -50.36 23.89
N GLU A 481 8.85 -51.42 24.31
CA GLU A 481 7.97 -51.42 25.49
C GLU A 481 8.77 -51.12 26.77
N SER A 482 9.94 -51.74 26.92
CA SER A 482 10.85 -51.51 28.05
C SER A 482 11.40 -50.08 28.07
N GLN A 483 11.70 -49.51 26.91
CA GLN A 483 12.09 -48.09 26.78
C GLN A 483 10.95 -47.15 27.16
N LEU A 484 9.72 -47.44 26.71
CA LEU A 484 8.53 -46.66 27.07
C LEU A 484 8.27 -46.73 28.58
N LEU A 485 8.46 -47.89 29.20
CA LEU A 485 8.34 -48.09 30.63
C LEU A 485 9.35 -47.25 31.41
N ALA A 486 10.63 -47.29 31.03
CA ALA A 486 11.66 -46.46 31.63
C ALA A 486 11.34 -44.96 31.51
N TRP A 487 10.85 -44.52 30.33
CA TRP A 487 10.43 -43.13 30.12
C TRP A 487 9.22 -42.74 30.99
N LEU A 488 8.23 -43.62 31.14
CA LEU A 488 7.07 -43.39 32.02
C LEU A 488 7.48 -43.33 33.50
N GLU A 489 8.41 -44.18 33.94
CA GLU A 489 8.96 -44.15 35.30
C GLU A 489 9.66 -42.83 35.59
N GLU A 490 10.52 -42.37 34.68
CA GLU A 490 11.16 -41.06 34.80
C GLU A 490 10.13 -39.93 34.90
N LYS A 491 9.09 -39.98 34.06
CA LYS A 491 8.00 -38.99 34.05
C LYS A 491 7.18 -39.02 35.34
N ALA A 492 6.92 -40.19 35.92
CA ALA A 492 6.23 -40.34 37.19
C ALA A 492 7.03 -39.73 38.36
N VAL A 493 8.35 -39.95 38.39
CA VAL A 493 9.26 -39.31 39.37
C VAL A 493 9.22 -37.79 39.23
N LYS A 494 9.27 -37.25 37.99
CA LYS A 494 9.15 -35.81 37.73
C LYS A 494 7.82 -35.24 38.23
N LEU A 495 6.70 -35.93 38.02
CA LEU A 495 5.38 -35.49 38.51
C LEU A 495 5.30 -35.51 40.03
N LYS A 496 5.91 -36.50 40.70
CA LYS A 496 5.98 -36.56 42.15
C LYS A 496 6.78 -35.39 42.73
N LEU A 497 7.95 -35.09 42.16
CA LEU A 497 8.76 -33.91 42.52
C LEU A 497 8.00 -32.61 42.27
N ALA A 498 7.28 -32.50 41.14
CA ALA A 498 6.46 -31.33 40.83
C ALA A 498 5.34 -31.12 41.86
N LYS A 499 4.73 -32.21 42.38
CA LYS A 499 3.72 -32.13 43.45
C LYS A 499 4.30 -31.60 44.75
N GLU A 500 5.47 -32.08 45.15
CA GLU A 500 6.17 -31.61 46.35
C GLU A 500 6.59 -30.14 46.19
N THR A 501 7.13 -29.79 45.02
CA THR A 501 7.52 -28.41 44.68
C THR A 501 6.32 -27.47 44.71
N TYR A 502 5.18 -27.87 44.13
CA TYR A 502 3.95 -27.07 44.14
C TYR A 502 3.49 -26.77 45.57
N GLN A 503 3.50 -27.77 46.46
CA GLN A 503 3.15 -27.57 47.87
C GLN A 503 4.11 -26.61 48.59
N GLN A 504 5.41 -26.67 48.26
CA GLN A 504 6.42 -25.78 48.81
C GLN A 504 6.36 -24.36 48.23
N GLU A 505 5.99 -24.18 46.97
CA GLU A 505 5.92 -22.89 46.29
C GLU A 505 4.66 -22.09 46.65
N ILE A 506 3.57 -22.77 47.02
CA ILE A 506 2.36 -22.10 47.50
C ILE A 506 2.66 -21.39 48.81
N LYS A 507 2.75 -20.07 48.71
CA LYS A 507 2.93 -19.15 49.82
C LYS A 507 2.09 -17.91 49.59
N LEU A 508 1.57 -17.38 50.69
CA LEU A 508 0.96 -16.06 50.74
C LEU A 508 1.82 -15.19 51.66
N ILE A 509 2.38 -14.12 51.11
CA ILE A 509 3.32 -13.23 51.81
C ILE A 509 2.69 -11.84 51.93
N ALA A 510 2.54 -11.38 53.17
CA ALA A 510 2.10 -10.04 53.55
C ALA A 510 3.29 -9.25 54.14
N ASN A 511 3.80 -8.25 53.43
CA ASN A 511 4.98 -7.49 53.87
C ASN A 511 4.67 -6.35 54.86
N LYS A 512 3.40 -5.97 55.01
CA LYS A 512 2.95 -4.94 55.97
C LYS A 512 1.90 -5.49 56.93
N ARG A 513 0.75 -5.89 56.39
CA ARG A 513 -0.43 -6.27 57.17
C ARG A 513 -1.30 -7.28 56.44
N LEU A 514 -1.94 -8.15 57.21
CA LEU A 514 -2.94 -9.10 56.76
C LEU A 514 -4.20 -8.91 57.61
N TYR A 515 -5.29 -8.44 57.00
CA TYR A 515 -6.55 -8.18 57.69
C TYR A 515 -7.40 -9.44 57.85
N ALA A 516 -8.40 -9.37 58.73
CA ALA A 516 -9.41 -10.40 58.88
C ALA A 516 -10.25 -10.52 57.59
N GLY A 517 -10.69 -11.75 57.27
CA GLY A 517 -11.50 -12.03 56.07
C GLY A 517 -10.70 -12.53 54.86
N VAL A 518 -9.37 -12.63 54.95
CA VAL A 518 -8.56 -13.34 53.96
C VAL A 518 -8.74 -14.85 54.13
N VAL A 519 -9.10 -15.53 53.05
CA VAL A 519 -9.31 -16.97 53.00
C VAL A 519 -8.38 -17.57 51.97
N VAL A 520 -7.63 -18.58 52.38
CA VAL A 520 -6.73 -19.34 51.51
C VAL A 520 -7.19 -20.78 51.45
N LYS A 521 -7.35 -21.32 50.24
CA LYS A 521 -7.88 -22.66 50.00
C LYS A 521 -6.91 -23.49 49.17
N LEU A 522 -6.71 -24.74 49.60
CA LEU A 522 -6.11 -25.80 48.81
C LEU A 522 -6.93 -27.08 49.00
N ASN A 523 -7.66 -27.46 47.95
CA ASN A 523 -8.62 -28.56 47.94
C ASN A 523 -9.64 -28.42 49.09
N ASN A 524 -9.72 -29.39 50.00
CA ASN A 524 -10.63 -29.36 51.15
C ASN A 524 -10.09 -28.59 52.36
N ARG A 525 -8.88 -28.02 52.28
CA ARG A 525 -8.24 -27.32 53.40
C ARG A 525 -8.29 -25.82 53.20
N THR A 526 -8.93 -25.15 54.14
CA THR A 526 -9.08 -23.70 54.17
C THR A 526 -8.42 -23.11 55.39
N TRP A 527 -7.64 -22.05 55.19
CA TRP A 527 -7.15 -21.18 56.23
C TRP A 527 -7.88 -19.85 56.16
N ARG A 528 -8.29 -19.29 57.30
CA ARG A 528 -8.98 -18.01 57.37
C ARG A 528 -8.30 -17.12 58.40
N ALA A 529 -8.04 -15.87 58.03
CA ALA A 529 -7.59 -14.86 58.97
C ALA A 529 -8.76 -14.42 59.87
N GLU A 530 -8.71 -14.81 61.14
CA GLU A 530 -9.72 -14.42 62.16
C GLU A 530 -9.45 -13.06 62.80
N ARG A 531 -8.19 -12.60 62.76
CA ARG A 531 -7.73 -11.33 63.33
C ARG A 531 -6.79 -10.62 62.37
N GLU A 532 -6.48 -9.36 62.66
CA GLU A 532 -5.41 -8.63 61.97
C GLU A 532 -4.05 -9.20 62.40
N TYR A 533 -3.22 -9.49 61.41
CA TYR A 533 -1.82 -9.87 61.58
C TYR A 533 -0.94 -8.78 60.97
N ALA A 534 0.26 -8.60 61.54
CA ALA A 534 1.28 -7.70 60.99
C ALA A 534 1.91 -8.31 59.73
N LYS A 535 3.24 -8.38 59.64
CA LYS A 535 3.88 -9.12 58.54
C LYS A 535 3.68 -10.61 58.75
N ALA A 536 3.24 -11.29 57.70
CA ALA A 536 2.81 -12.67 57.77
C ALA A 536 3.26 -13.43 56.54
N LYS A 537 3.69 -14.67 56.75
CA LYS A 537 3.90 -15.65 55.70
C LYS A 537 3.02 -16.85 56.02
N ILE A 538 2.11 -17.16 55.12
CA ILE A 538 1.26 -18.35 55.20
C ILE A 538 1.78 -19.33 54.17
N HIS A 539 2.13 -20.53 54.61
CA HIS A 539 2.65 -21.57 53.74
C HIS A 539 1.94 -22.88 54.02
N TYR A 540 1.95 -23.77 53.03
CA TYR A 540 1.36 -25.08 53.16
C TYR A 540 2.45 -26.11 53.46
N GLU A 541 2.45 -26.67 54.66
CA GLU A 541 3.42 -27.68 55.08
C GLU A 541 2.73 -28.74 55.93
N GLY A 542 3.17 -30.00 55.81
CA GLY A 542 2.67 -31.07 56.67
C GLY A 542 1.16 -31.24 56.58
N HIS A 543 0.58 -31.04 55.38
CA HIS A 543 -0.85 -31.16 55.17
C HIS A 543 -1.71 -30.11 55.92
N GLN A 544 -1.13 -29.01 56.40
CA GLN A 544 -1.88 -27.93 57.04
C GLN A 544 -1.36 -26.58 56.56
N TRP A 545 -2.17 -25.54 56.78
CA TRP A 545 -1.75 -24.17 56.54
C TRP A 545 -1.10 -23.62 57.81
N ASN A 546 0.15 -23.23 57.71
CA ASN A 546 0.94 -22.69 58.81
C ASN A 546 1.10 -21.18 58.64
N TYR A 547 1.01 -20.49 59.77
CA TYR A 547 1.29 -19.06 59.88
C TYR A 547 2.68 -18.85 60.48
N GLU A 548 3.52 -18.08 59.79
CA GLU A 548 4.84 -17.69 60.22
C GLU A 548 4.91 -16.14 60.26
N PRO A 549 5.11 -15.52 61.43
CA PRO A 549 5.30 -14.07 61.52
C PRO A 549 6.64 -13.69 60.90
N LEU A 550 6.65 -12.70 60.00
CA LEU A 550 7.89 -12.14 59.44
C LEU A 550 8.35 -10.96 60.31
N ILE A 551 9.64 -10.89 60.61
CA ILE A 551 10.21 -9.81 61.45
C ILE A 551 10.42 -8.53 60.63
#